data_AF-G9MZI4-F1
#
_entry.id   AF-G9MZI4-F1
#
_cell.length_a   1.000
_cell.length_b   1.000
_cell.length_c   1.000
_cell.angle_alpha   90.00
_cell.angle_beta   90.00
_cell.angle_gamma   90.00
#
_symmetry.space_group_name_H-M   'P 1'
#
loop_
_entity.id
_entity.type
_entity.pdbx_description
1 polymer ?
#
loop_
_entity_poly.entity_id
_entity_poly.type
_entity_poly.pdbx_seq_one_letter_code
_entity_poly.pdbx_strand_id
1 'polypeptide(L)'
;MRSIIKPTYLIATTILCTAPAAIAIPFQQQVLTNGINAAYVTPGLGVEFEVISVSYDSTKKVWDAFDTLEREALKGKKVTPQGFSGGPQTNWKLTAEISPQNLITEIIVDGEQNKVGAGTSALIGGEIANYMTNWWALCGGGGCLADVQGDPVAANPWKVKWRLAIDSPLFVFYPQVTTAMPMEGVLQVLEDSKIQNKGNILINQGSDYNTQIILLTAESFGAFKAIRREDIDAEFLGFFSLLTSYCAIASEGKPEHGPKRGLNIMPRTNFLTMYKAFASHKLQAQFAQGTSLYDIVRELASKGSNGKQTIEGKKFKWLPEDLRRDIVEEWPGKAAARASGNLPVKEFLDTLQPLPPSTLQLDLLMLMDEMVRHGQIGGLGDRMEGVYGASEKPAPIFEFRDLMPVKKGDLATRLEQFDQQVVALHRKVTHPTLDRQETGQKSNAKSEHQDQKFKTTEGTVPPPAKQHSCETETEAEKPRQGVTPPKDESWWLLSVIRHYSGPSKWFPTEL
;
A
#
# COMPACT_ATOMS: atom_id res chain seq x y z
N MET A 1 38.17 75.84 44.58
CA MET A 1 37.95 74.86 45.65
C MET A 1 37.94 73.46 45.05
N ARG A 2 38.78 72.58 45.59
CA ARG A 2 38.84 71.09 45.54
C ARG A 2 37.97 70.41 44.45
N SER A 3 38.57 69.92 43.34
CA SER A 3 39.30 68.64 43.19
C SER A 3 38.37 67.44 42.98
N ILE A 4 38.50 66.72 41.85
CA ILE A 4 39.11 65.38 41.72
C ILE A 4 38.80 64.82 40.32
N ILE A 5 39.86 64.24 39.75
CA ILE A 5 40.06 63.66 38.41
C ILE A 5 39.18 62.43 38.13
N LYS A 6 38.79 62.22 36.86
CA LYS A 6 38.60 60.87 36.30
C LYS A 6 39.35 60.74 34.96
N PRO A 7 40.07 59.63 34.74
CA PRO A 7 40.88 59.42 33.55
C PRO A 7 40.04 58.91 32.36
N THR A 8 40.38 59.39 31.18
CA THR A 8 39.91 58.88 29.89
C THR A 8 40.68 57.61 29.54
N TYR A 9 40.01 56.45 29.56
CA TYR A 9 40.57 55.22 29.01
C TYR A 9 40.21 55.10 27.53
N LEU A 10 41.25 55.09 26.69
CA LEU A 10 41.18 54.80 25.27
C LEU A 10 41.10 53.26 25.12
N ILE A 11 39.92 52.71 24.85
CA ILE A 11 39.76 51.30 24.52
C ILE A 11 40.03 51.17 23.00
N ALA A 12 41.20 50.66 22.66
CA ALA A 12 41.50 50.21 21.30
C ALA A 12 40.81 48.85 21.08
N THR A 13 39.66 48.87 20.41
CA THR A 13 38.97 47.64 19.98
C THR A 13 39.69 47.07 18.78
N THR A 14 40.56 46.09 18.99
CA THR A 14 41.09 45.25 17.91
C THR A 14 39.98 44.31 17.45
N ILE A 15 39.35 44.63 16.31
CA ILE A 15 38.43 43.71 15.63
C ILE A 15 39.28 42.65 14.94
N LEU A 16 39.48 41.51 15.61
CA LEU A 16 39.94 40.30 14.94
C LEU A 16 38.78 39.78 14.08
N CYS A 17 38.86 39.98 12.76
CA CYS A 17 38.08 39.21 11.80
C CYS A 17 38.59 37.76 11.79
N THR A 18 38.14 36.94 12.73
CA THR A 18 38.20 35.49 12.57
C THR A 18 37.04 35.11 11.66
N ALA A 19 37.35 34.73 10.41
CA ALA A 19 36.41 34.04 9.56
C ALA A 19 35.83 32.85 10.36
N PRO A 20 34.50 32.64 10.39
CA PRO A 20 33.95 31.47 11.03
C PRO A 20 34.57 30.25 10.34
N ALA A 21 35.34 29.49 11.11
CA ALA A 21 35.74 28.15 10.70
C ALA A 21 34.44 27.41 10.40
N ALA A 22 34.19 27.16 9.11
CA ALA A 22 33.16 26.24 8.70
C ALA A 22 33.52 24.90 9.35
N ILE A 23 32.87 24.60 10.47
CA ILE A 23 32.84 23.25 11.02
C ILE A 23 32.09 22.46 9.96
N ALA A 24 32.84 21.91 9.00
CA ALA A 24 32.38 20.83 8.17
C ALA A 24 32.10 19.69 9.13
N ILE A 25 30.87 19.64 9.65
CA ILE A 25 30.32 18.43 10.22
C ILE A 25 30.40 17.45 9.05
N PRO A 26 31.24 16.40 9.11
CA PRO A 26 31.18 15.36 8.11
C PRO A 26 29.74 14.88 8.18
N PHE A 27 28.97 15.18 7.14
CA PHE A 27 27.65 14.61 6.94
C PHE A 27 27.94 13.13 6.92
N GLN A 28 27.68 12.45 8.05
CA GLN A 28 27.46 11.03 8.01
C GLN A 28 26.21 10.91 7.15
N GLN A 29 26.42 10.81 5.82
CA GLN A 29 25.70 9.82 5.07
C GLN A 29 25.78 8.59 5.98
N GLN A 30 24.68 8.27 6.65
CA GLN A 30 24.37 6.88 6.91
C GLN A 30 24.37 6.28 5.51
N VAL A 31 25.57 5.94 5.07
CA VAL A 31 25.77 5.11 3.94
C VAL A 31 25.00 3.86 4.35
N LEU A 32 23.99 3.52 3.57
CA LEU A 32 23.30 2.23 3.59
C LEU A 32 24.30 1.10 3.22
N THR A 33 25.52 1.13 3.76
CA THR A 33 26.62 0.20 3.48
C THR A 33 27.20 -0.44 4.75
N ASN A 34 26.55 -0.31 5.90
CA ASN A 34 26.93 -1.08 7.10
C ASN A 34 25.69 -1.88 7.54
N GLY A 35 25.58 -3.19 7.37
CA GLY A 35 26.53 -4.18 6.91
C GLY A 35 25.84 -5.55 6.93
N ILE A 36 26.42 -6.49 6.17
CA ILE A 36 25.95 -7.86 5.92
C ILE A 36 24.72 -7.88 4.99
N ASN A 37 24.87 -8.57 3.87
CA ASN A 37 23.84 -8.92 2.89
C ASN A 37 22.70 -9.70 3.58
N ALA A 38 21.89 -9.06 4.40
CA ALA A 38 20.64 -9.62 4.85
C ALA A 38 19.76 -9.67 3.60
N ALA A 39 19.64 -10.86 3.01
CA ALA A 39 18.64 -11.13 2.01
C ALA A 39 17.32 -10.55 2.50
N TYR A 40 16.69 -9.70 1.70
CA TYR A 40 15.36 -9.24 2.01
C TYR A 40 14.43 -10.46 2.12
N VAL A 41 13.45 -10.36 3.02
CA VAL A 41 12.48 -11.43 3.20
C VAL A 41 11.72 -11.68 1.90
N THR A 42 11.33 -12.94 1.66
CA THR A 42 10.46 -13.30 0.53
C THR A 42 9.20 -12.43 0.55
N PRO A 43 8.78 -11.89 -0.61
CA PRO A 43 7.66 -10.97 -0.65
C PRO A 43 6.38 -11.65 -0.16
N GLY A 44 5.63 -10.93 0.66
CA GLY A 44 4.33 -11.32 1.17
C GLY A 44 3.20 -11.04 0.17
N LEU A 45 2.15 -11.85 0.21
CA LEU A 45 0.91 -11.63 -0.53
C LEU A 45 -0.26 -11.51 0.45
N GLY A 46 -0.54 -10.27 0.87
CA GLY A 46 -1.72 -9.93 1.63
C GLY A 46 -2.89 -9.63 0.70
N VAL A 47 -4.10 -10.02 1.09
CA VAL A 47 -5.33 -9.71 0.34
C VAL A 47 -6.43 -9.36 1.32
N GLU A 48 -7.00 -8.17 1.16
CA GLU A 48 -8.16 -7.70 1.91
C GLU A 48 -9.40 -7.86 1.03
N PHE A 49 -10.49 -8.38 1.59
CA PHE A 49 -11.79 -8.42 0.94
C PHE A 49 -12.80 -7.65 1.77
N GLU A 50 -13.34 -6.56 1.21
CA GLU A 50 -14.51 -5.92 1.79
C GLU A 50 -15.77 -6.72 1.40
N VAL A 51 -16.60 -7.04 2.39
CA VAL A 51 -17.85 -7.80 2.22
C VAL A 51 -19.02 -6.93 2.66
N ILE A 52 -19.38 -5.96 1.81
CA ILE A 52 -20.43 -4.96 2.08
C ILE A 52 -21.82 -5.55 2.33
N SER A 53 -22.02 -6.81 1.93
CA SER A 53 -23.28 -7.54 2.11
C SER A 53 -23.50 -8.02 3.55
N VAL A 54 -22.47 -7.97 4.40
CA VAL A 54 -22.56 -8.32 5.80
C VAL A 54 -22.08 -7.16 6.66
N SER A 55 -22.97 -6.67 7.53
CA SER A 55 -22.68 -5.58 8.45
C SER A 55 -23.01 -5.92 9.88
N TYR A 56 -22.55 -5.08 10.79
CA TYR A 56 -22.75 -5.23 12.22
C TYR A 56 -23.45 -4.02 12.81
N ASP A 57 -24.51 -4.27 13.55
CA ASP A 57 -25.23 -3.25 14.28
C ASP A 57 -24.97 -3.43 15.77
N SER A 58 -24.50 -2.37 16.42
CA SER A 58 -24.37 -2.39 17.88
C SER A 58 -25.74 -2.48 18.52
N THR A 59 -25.87 -3.35 19.51
CA THR A 59 -27.14 -3.60 20.21
C THR A 59 -27.48 -2.51 21.24
N LYS A 60 -26.52 -1.64 21.60
CA LYS A 60 -26.67 -0.62 22.65
C LYS A 60 -26.48 0.82 22.18
N LYS A 61 -25.63 1.04 21.17
CA LYS A 61 -25.24 2.38 20.72
C LYS A 61 -25.55 2.48 19.24
N VAL A 62 -26.45 3.39 18.86
CA VAL A 62 -26.63 3.70 17.44
C VAL A 62 -25.28 4.15 16.90
N TRP A 63 -24.93 3.72 15.68
CA TRP A 63 -23.66 4.04 15.05
C TRP A 63 -23.27 5.51 15.19
N ASP A 64 -24.24 6.42 15.00
CA ASP A 64 -24.07 7.87 15.10
C ASP A 64 -23.64 8.37 16.49
N ALA A 65 -23.84 7.58 17.54
CA ALA A 65 -23.39 7.94 18.88
C ALA A 65 -21.91 7.58 19.12
N PHE A 66 -21.30 6.69 18.31
CA PHE A 66 -19.86 6.47 18.39
C PHE A 66 -19.12 7.70 17.87
N ASP A 67 -18.16 8.20 18.64
CA ASP A 67 -17.27 9.24 18.14
C ASP A 67 -16.26 8.68 17.13
N THR A 68 -15.53 9.56 16.44
CA THR A 68 -14.56 9.15 15.42
C THR A 68 -13.47 8.24 15.99
N LEU A 69 -12.97 8.50 17.20
CA LEU A 69 -11.90 7.71 17.81
C LEU A 69 -12.38 6.31 18.20
N GLU A 70 -13.58 6.20 18.77
CA GLU A 70 -14.20 4.92 19.11
C GLU A 70 -14.44 4.08 17.85
N ARG A 71 -14.95 4.68 16.75
CA ARG A 71 -15.13 3.95 15.47
C ARG A 71 -13.79 3.43 14.98
N GLU A 72 -12.78 4.29 14.93
CA GLU A 72 -11.43 3.92 14.47
C GLU A 72 -10.75 2.86 15.32
N ALA A 73 -11.03 2.80 16.62
CA ALA A 73 -10.54 1.74 17.48
C ALA A 73 -11.09 0.36 17.09
N LEU A 74 -12.21 0.27 16.36
CA LEU A 74 -12.83 -0.97 15.91
C LEU A 74 -12.31 -1.45 14.54
N LYS A 75 -11.71 -0.56 13.73
CA LYS A 75 -11.17 -0.91 12.40
C LYS A 75 -10.04 -1.94 12.51
N GLY A 76 -10.07 -2.95 11.63
CA GLY A 76 -9.10 -4.03 11.57
C GLY A 76 -9.13 -4.96 12.80
N LYS A 77 -10.05 -4.76 13.74
CA LYS A 77 -10.19 -5.63 14.92
C LYS A 77 -10.81 -6.95 14.52
N LYS A 78 -10.30 -8.03 15.13
CA LYS A 78 -10.80 -9.38 14.90
C LYS A 78 -12.29 -9.46 15.27
N VAL A 79 -13.08 -10.05 14.39
CA VAL A 79 -14.48 -10.37 14.64
C VAL A 79 -14.59 -11.87 14.91
N THR A 80 -15.27 -12.23 16.00
CA THR A 80 -15.54 -13.62 16.37
C THR A 80 -17.04 -13.86 16.46
N PRO A 81 -17.63 -14.71 15.60
CA PRO A 81 -19.02 -15.14 15.77
C PRO A 81 -19.24 -15.79 17.14
N GLN A 82 -20.30 -15.43 17.85
CA GLN A 82 -20.65 -16.14 19.09
C GLN A 82 -21.23 -17.51 18.79
N GLY A 83 -20.96 -18.48 19.67
CA GLY A 83 -21.44 -19.86 19.53
C GLY A 83 -20.72 -20.65 18.44
N PHE A 84 -19.56 -20.18 18.00
CA PHE A 84 -18.82 -20.76 16.89
C PHE A 84 -17.40 -21.16 17.27
N SER A 85 -17.01 -22.40 16.92
CA SER A 85 -15.71 -23.00 17.27
C SER A 85 -14.75 -23.18 16.08
N GLY A 86 -15.18 -22.92 14.84
CA GLY A 86 -14.41 -23.18 13.62
C GLY A 86 -13.66 -21.97 13.08
N GLY A 87 -12.75 -21.37 13.86
CA GLY A 87 -11.98 -20.21 13.41
C GLY A 87 -11.12 -20.48 12.15
N PRO A 88 -10.48 -19.44 11.58
CA PRO A 88 -9.52 -19.59 10.49
C PRO A 88 -8.47 -20.67 10.80
N GLN A 89 -8.23 -21.58 9.86
CA GLN A 89 -7.24 -22.65 9.91
C GLN A 89 -5.96 -22.31 9.15
N THR A 90 -6.05 -21.39 8.19
CA THR A 90 -4.92 -20.85 7.43
C THR A 90 -4.71 -19.36 7.74
N ASN A 91 -3.80 -18.72 7.00
CA ASN A 91 -3.26 -17.38 7.26
C ASN A 91 -4.23 -16.25 6.89
N TRP A 92 -5.44 -16.26 7.47
CA TRP A 92 -6.41 -15.19 7.29
C TRP A 92 -7.21 -14.91 8.56
N LYS A 93 -7.88 -13.76 8.61
CA LYS A 93 -8.73 -13.32 9.73
C LYS A 93 -9.97 -12.61 9.25
N LEU A 94 -11.04 -12.73 10.03
CA LEU A 94 -12.26 -11.93 9.90
C LEU A 94 -12.08 -10.66 10.75
N THR A 95 -12.23 -9.50 10.15
CA THR A 95 -12.05 -8.19 10.80
C THR A 95 -13.26 -7.29 10.58
N ALA A 96 -13.34 -6.23 11.39
CA ALA A 96 -14.32 -5.18 11.21
C ALA A 96 -13.70 -4.02 10.40
N GLU A 97 -14.43 -3.56 9.40
CA GLU A 97 -14.11 -2.34 8.66
C GLU A 97 -15.23 -1.31 8.86
N ILE A 98 -14.88 -0.03 8.81
CA ILE A 98 -15.78 1.10 9.05
C ILE A 98 -16.41 1.51 7.72
N SER A 99 -17.73 1.51 7.67
CA SER A 99 -18.50 2.23 6.66
C SER A 99 -19.10 3.51 7.24
N PRO A 100 -19.64 4.42 6.42
CA PRO A 100 -20.27 5.63 6.95
C PRO A 100 -21.49 5.34 7.86
N GLN A 101 -22.17 4.20 7.68
CA GLN A 101 -23.41 3.88 8.41
C GLN A 101 -23.28 2.80 9.48
N ASN A 102 -22.27 1.94 9.40
CA ASN A 102 -22.07 0.82 10.33
C ASN A 102 -20.67 0.19 10.17
N LEU A 103 -20.37 -0.81 10.99
CA LEU A 103 -19.26 -1.71 10.69
C LEU A 103 -19.68 -2.70 9.61
N ILE A 104 -18.79 -2.96 8.66
CA ILE A 104 -18.91 -4.01 7.65
C ILE A 104 -17.88 -5.11 7.91
N THR A 105 -18.10 -6.25 7.28
CA THR A 105 -17.18 -7.39 7.36
C THR A 105 -16.02 -7.19 6.41
N GLU A 106 -14.82 -7.45 6.92
CA GLU A 106 -13.59 -7.52 6.15
C GLU A 106 -12.93 -8.87 6.39
N ILE A 107 -12.26 -9.40 5.36
CA ILE A 107 -11.46 -10.62 5.45
C ILE A 107 -10.04 -10.27 5.02
N ILE A 108 -9.06 -10.51 5.88
CA ILE A 108 -7.65 -10.19 5.62
C ILE A 108 -6.85 -11.49 5.54
N VAL A 109 -6.29 -11.78 4.38
CA VAL A 109 -5.20 -12.74 4.19
C VAL A 109 -3.90 -12.07 4.61
N ASP A 110 -3.20 -12.66 5.57
CA ASP A 110 -2.01 -12.08 6.18
C ASP A 110 -0.78 -12.29 5.28
N GLY A 111 -0.33 -11.22 4.62
CA GLY A 111 0.86 -11.24 3.76
C GLY A 111 2.18 -11.44 4.50
N GLU A 112 2.23 -11.25 5.82
CA GLU A 112 3.43 -11.57 6.59
C GLU A 112 3.66 -13.08 6.64
N GLN A 113 2.58 -13.86 6.61
CA GLN A 113 2.60 -15.32 6.67
C GLN A 113 2.38 -15.99 5.30
N ASN A 114 1.52 -15.43 4.46
CA ASN A 114 1.28 -15.90 3.09
C ASN A 114 2.32 -15.30 2.14
N LYS A 115 3.23 -16.13 1.63
CA LYS A 115 4.33 -15.67 0.75
C LYS A 115 4.02 -15.88 -0.73
N VAL A 116 4.47 -14.95 -1.55
CA VAL A 116 4.37 -15.02 -3.01
C VAL A 116 5.02 -16.31 -3.52
N GLY A 117 4.30 -17.04 -4.36
CA GLY A 117 4.75 -18.30 -4.96
C GLY A 117 4.79 -19.50 -4.01
N ALA A 118 4.22 -19.39 -2.80
CA ALA A 118 4.14 -20.51 -1.85
C ALA A 118 3.06 -21.55 -2.23
N GLY A 119 2.15 -21.22 -3.17
CA GLY A 119 1.09 -22.13 -3.61
C GLY A 119 -0.05 -22.30 -2.59
N THR A 120 -0.12 -21.47 -1.55
CA THR A 120 -1.13 -21.54 -0.48
C THR A 120 -2.38 -20.69 -0.74
N SER A 121 -2.32 -19.73 -1.67
CA SER A 121 -3.40 -18.77 -1.92
C SER A 121 -4.74 -19.41 -2.33
N ALA A 122 -4.69 -20.46 -3.16
CA ALA A 122 -5.89 -21.20 -3.56
C ALA A 122 -6.58 -21.89 -2.36
N LEU A 123 -5.78 -22.49 -1.48
CA LEU A 123 -6.25 -23.16 -0.26
C LEU A 123 -6.94 -22.17 0.68
N ILE A 124 -6.31 -21.02 0.92
CA ILE A 124 -6.87 -19.93 1.75
C ILE A 124 -8.21 -19.47 1.18
N GLY A 125 -8.30 -19.24 -0.13
CA GLY A 125 -9.55 -18.83 -0.77
C GLY A 125 -10.67 -19.87 -0.70
N GLY A 126 -10.32 -21.15 -0.84
CA GLY A 126 -11.26 -22.24 -0.66
C GLY A 126 -11.78 -22.32 0.78
N GLU A 127 -10.89 -22.13 1.77
CA GLU A 127 -11.28 -22.07 3.17
C GLU A 127 -12.21 -20.90 3.47
N ILE A 128 -11.91 -19.69 2.99
CA ILE A 128 -12.78 -18.51 3.15
C ILE A 128 -14.16 -18.77 2.54
N ALA A 129 -14.23 -19.31 1.32
CA ALA A 129 -15.49 -19.60 0.65
C ALA A 129 -16.34 -20.62 1.43
N ASN A 130 -15.68 -21.66 1.97
CA ASN A 130 -16.30 -22.67 2.81
C ASN A 130 -16.76 -22.08 4.15
N TYR A 131 -15.95 -21.24 4.77
CA TYR A 131 -16.29 -20.55 6.01
C TYR A 131 -17.55 -19.72 5.86
N MET A 132 -17.60 -18.91 4.79
CA MET A 132 -18.75 -18.06 4.52
C MET A 132 -20.01 -18.89 4.26
N THR A 133 -19.89 -20.00 3.52
CA THR A 133 -21.04 -20.86 3.14
C THR A 133 -21.58 -21.69 4.29
N ASN A 134 -20.71 -22.39 5.01
CA ASN A 134 -21.13 -23.43 5.94
C ASN A 134 -21.39 -22.88 7.33
N TRP A 135 -20.69 -21.81 7.70
CA TRP A 135 -20.68 -21.32 9.07
C TRP A 135 -21.32 -19.96 9.17
N TRP A 136 -20.83 -19.01 8.38
CA TRP A 136 -21.31 -17.65 8.49
C TRP A 136 -22.74 -17.51 7.93
N ALA A 137 -23.10 -18.23 6.87
CA ALA A 137 -24.45 -18.19 6.29
C ALA A 137 -25.56 -18.61 7.26
N LEU A 138 -25.26 -19.42 8.29
CA LEU A 138 -26.22 -19.75 9.35
C LEU A 138 -26.68 -18.50 10.12
N CYS A 139 -25.85 -17.46 10.14
CA CYS A 139 -26.19 -16.15 10.67
C CYS A 139 -27.08 -15.29 9.75
N GLY A 140 -27.32 -15.75 8.53
CA GLY A 140 -28.21 -15.09 7.56
C GLY A 140 -29.68 -15.05 8.00
N GLY A 141 -30.11 -15.98 8.85
CA GLY A 141 -31.48 -16.03 9.40
C GLY A 141 -31.78 -14.96 10.46
N GLY A 142 -30.78 -14.15 10.83
CA GLY A 142 -30.89 -13.13 11.87
C GLY A 142 -30.64 -13.67 13.28
N GLY A 143 -30.36 -12.75 14.22
CA GLY A 143 -30.16 -13.09 15.64
C GLY A 143 -28.75 -13.55 16.02
N CYS A 144 -27.86 -13.75 15.03
CA CYS A 144 -26.45 -13.97 15.32
C CYS A 144 -25.79 -12.74 15.96
N LEU A 145 -24.86 -13.06 16.83
CA LEU A 145 -24.08 -12.15 17.64
C LEU A 145 -22.60 -12.36 17.30
N ALA A 146 -21.82 -11.29 17.29
CA ALA A 146 -20.38 -11.34 17.07
C ALA A 146 -19.66 -10.43 18.07
N ASP A 147 -18.51 -10.87 18.54
CA ASP A 147 -17.63 -10.10 19.40
C ASP A 147 -16.57 -9.40 18.53
N VAL A 148 -16.40 -8.10 18.74
CA VAL A 148 -15.33 -7.31 18.10
C VAL A 148 -14.22 -7.11 19.12
N GLN A 149 -13.02 -7.59 18.81
CA GLN A 149 -11.89 -7.55 19.74
C GLN A 149 -11.54 -6.11 20.15
N GLY A 150 -11.46 -5.86 21.45
CA GLY A 150 -11.07 -4.56 21.98
C GLY A 150 -12.16 -3.49 21.86
N ASP A 151 -13.41 -3.88 21.59
CA ASP A 151 -14.55 -2.98 21.68
C ASP A 151 -14.59 -2.35 23.10
N PRO A 152 -14.47 -1.01 23.22
CA PRO A 152 -14.49 -0.33 24.51
C PRO A 152 -15.83 -0.50 25.25
N VAL A 153 -16.90 -0.88 24.54
CA VAL A 153 -18.21 -1.20 25.09
C VAL A 153 -18.32 -2.70 25.42
N ALA A 154 -17.17 -3.37 25.68
CA ALA A 154 -16.83 -4.78 25.93
C ALA A 154 -17.87 -5.75 26.53
N ALA A 155 -19.02 -5.26 26.98
CA ALA A 155 -20.16 -6.02 27.47
C ALA A 155 -21.25 -6.31 26.42
N ASN A 156 -21.05 -6.04 25.11
CA ASN A 156 -22.10 -6.26 24.11
C ASN A 156 -21.65 -6.93 22.81
N PRO A 157 -22.31 -8.04 22.44
CA PRO A 157 -22.18 -8.53 21.09
C PRO A 157 -22.82 -7.58 20.08
N TRP A 158 -22.23 -7.56 18.91
CA TRP A 158 -22.73 -6.90 17.72
C TRP A 158 -23.71 -7.82 16.99
N LYS A 159 -24.87 -7.29 16.59
CA LYS A 159 -25.84 -8.05 15.81
C LYS A 159 -25.38 -8.12 14.37
N VAL A 160 -25.18 -9.33 13.86
CA VAL A 160 -24.84 -9.56 12.46
C VAL A 160 -26.07 -9.33 11.58
N LYS A 161 -25.92 -8.55 10.51
CA LYS A 161 -26.95 -8.26 9.52
C LYS A 161 -26.47 -8.65 8.13
N TRP A 162 -27.25 -9.49 7.47
CA TRP A 162 -27.06 -9.85 6.07
C TRP A 162 -27.98 -8.99 5.22
N ARG A 163 -27.41 -8.24 4.27
CA ARG A 163 -28.16 -7.44 3.30
C ARG A 163 -28.54 -8.26 2.06
N LEU A 164 -27.72 -9.26 1.74
CA LEU A 164 -27.92 -10.17 0.62
C LEU A 164 -27.70 -11.60 1.11
N ALA A 165 -28.48 -12.55 0.59
CA ALA A 165 -28.23 -13.97 0.81
C ALA A 165 -26.87 -14.37 0.18
N ILE A 166 -26.17 -15.32 0.79
CA ILE A 166 -24.81 -15.71 0.34
C ILE A 166 -24.77 -16.34 -1.06
N ASP A 167 -25.89 -16.90 -1.50
CA ASP A 167 -26.10 -17.46 -2.83
C ASP A 167 -26.60 -16.42 -3.84
N SER A 168 -26.85 -15.18 -3.39
CA SER A 168 -27.17 -14.08 -4.28
C SER A 168 -26.02 -13.84 -5.26
N PRO A 169 -26.30 -13.68 -6.57
CA PRO A 169 -25.27 -13.31 -7.54
C PRO A 169 -24.66 -11.94 -7.27
N LEU A 170 -25.31 -11.12 -6.44
CA LEU A 170 -24.83 -9.81 -5.99
C LEU A 170 -23.94 -9.90 -4.74
N PHE A 171 -23.83 -11.07 -4.10
CA PHE A 171 -22.90 -11.28 -3.01
C PHE A 171 -21.48 -11.43 -3.56
N VAL A 172 -20.71 -10.35 -3.50
CA VAL A 172 -19.35 -10.27 -4.01
C VAL A 172 -18.38 -9.77 -2.95
N PHE A 173 -17.12 -10.14 -3.13
CA PHE A 173 -15.97 -9.71 -2.34
C PHE A 173 -15.22 -8.65 -3.15
N TYR A 174 -14.84 -7.54 -2.53
CA TYR A 174 -14.08 -6.47 -3.18
C TYR A 174 -12.60 -6.56 -2.78
N PRO A 175 -11.74 -7.16 -3.62
CA PRO A 175 -10.35 -7.40 -3.25
C PRO A 175 -9.48 -6.14 -3.31
N GLN A 176 -8.52 -6.09 -2.39
CA GLN A 176 -7.37 -5.20 -2.41
C GLN A 176 -6.13 -6.07 -2.15
N VAL A 177 -5.10 -6.00 -3.00
CA VAL A 177 -3.92 -6.87 -2.91
C VAL A 177 -2.73 -6.07 -2.41
N THR A 178 -2.14 -6.45 -1.29
CA THR A 178 -0.95 -5.83 -0.72
C THR A 178 0.26 -6.74 -0.86
N THR A 179 1.27 -6.31 -1.61
CA THR A 179 2.50 -7.08 -1.85
C THR A 179 3.67 -6.14 -2.10
N ALA A 180 4.88 -6.61 -1.82
CA ALA A 180 6.06 -5.99 -2.40
C ALA A 180 6.07 -6.19 -3.92
N MET A 181 6.48 -5.16 -4.65
CA MET A 181 6.55 -5.17 -6.12
C MET A 181 7.82 -4.43 -6.57
N PRO A 182 8.68 -5.03 -7.41
CA PRO A 182 9.80 -4.29 -8.01
C PRO A 182 9.30 -3.08 -8.78
N MET A 183 10.07 -1.99 -8.83
CA MET A 183 9.64 -0.76 -9.48
C MET A 183 9.40 -0.92 -10.99
N GLU A 184 10.07 -1.86 -11.65
CA GLU A 184 9.75 -2.24 -13.03
C GLU A 184 8.39 -2.94 -13.14
N GLY A 185 8.04 -3.76 -12.15
CA GLY A 185 6.71 -4.36 -12.05
C GLY A 185 5.63 -3.30 -11.87
N VAL A 186 5.89 -2.27 -11.04
CA VAL A 186 5.00 -1.11 -10.89
C VAL A 186 4.85 -0.35 -12.21
N LEU A 187 5.95 -0.09 -12.92
CA LEU A 187 5.91 0.51 -14.26
C LEU A 187 5.01 -0.30 -15.21
N GLN A 188 5.17 -1.62 -15.23
CA GLN A 188 4.34 -2.50 -16.06
C GLN A 188 2.86 -2.43 -15.67
N VAL A 189 2.52 -2.39 -14.37
CA VAL A 189 1.12 -2.25 -13.92
C VAL A 189 0.54 -0.90 -14.33
N LEU A 190 1.33 0.19 -14.27
CA LEU A 190 0.90 1.51 -14.76
C LEU A 190 0.67 1.50 -16.28
N GLU A 191 1.57 0.87 -17.05
CA GLU A 191 1.43 0.69 -18.50
C GLU A 191 0.16 -0.10 -18.84
N ASP A 192 -0.03 -1.24 -18.19
CA ASP A 192 -1.20 -2.11 -18.34
C ASP A 192 -2.49 -1.39 -17.98
N SER A 193 -2.47 -0.57 -16.92
CA SER A 193 -3.61 0.26 -16.53
C SER A 193 -3.95 1.27 -17.63
N LYS A 194 -2.94 1.95 -18.20
CA LYS A 194 -3.15 2.95 -19.26
C LYS A 194 -3.79 2.37 -20.51
N ILE A 195 -3.41 1.15 -20.89
CA ILE A 195 -3.96 0.45 -22.07
C ILE A 195 -5.14 -0.47 -21.74
N GLN A 196 -5.56 -0.55 -20.47
CA GLN A 196 -6.62 -1.43 -20.00
C GLN A 196 -6.38 -2.90 -20.37
N ASN A 197 -5.16 -3.39 -20.10
CA ASN A 197 -4.78 -4.76 -20.33
C ASN A 197 -5.54 -5.71 -19.40
N LYS A 198 -6.61 -6.31 -19.90
CA LYS A 198 -7.45 -7.28 -19.16
C LYS A 198 -6.71 -8.53 -18.67
N GLY A 199 -5.51 -8.79 -19.19
CA GLY A 199 -4.66 -9.88 -18.72
C GLY A 199 -4.05 -9.61 -17.35
N ASN A 200 -3.82 -8.34 -17.00
CA ASN A 200 -3.28 -7.98 -15.70
C ASN A 200 -4.42 -7.77 -14.69
N ILE A 201 -4.58 -8.70 -13.75
CA ILE A 201 -5.68 -8.63 -12.78
C ILE A 201 -5.40 -7.73 -11.57
N LEU A 202 -4.23 -7.09 -11.50
CA LEU A 202 -3.88 -6.10 -10.47
C LEU A 202 -4.24 -4.67 -10.90
N ILE A 203 -4.80 -4.47 -12.10
CA ILE A 203 -5.31 -3.17 -12.54
C ILE A 203 -6.82 -3.07 -12.31
N ASN A 204 -7.27 -1.86 -11.99
CA ASN A 204 -8.68 -1.54 -12.08
C ASN A 204 -9.09 -1.44 -13.56
N GLN A 205 -10.23 -2.05 -13.90
CA GLN A 205 -10.82 -2.04 -15.25
C GLN A 205 -11.75 -0.83 -15.49
N GLY A 206 -11.90 0.05 -14.49
CA GLY A 206 -12.62 1.31 -14.58
C GLY A 206 -11.80 2.39 -15.28
N SER A 207 -12.47 3.24 -16.06
CA SER A 207 -11.84 4.28 -16.89
C SER A 207 -11.12 5.37 -16.10
N ASP A 208 -11.58 5.67 -14.89
CA ASP A 208 -11.29 6.97 -14.26
C ASP A 208 -9.84 7.07 -13.78
N TYR A 209 -9.25 5.96 -13.34
CA TYR A 209 -7.84 5.91 -12.89
C TYR A 209 -6.86 6.07 -14.06
N ASN A 210 -7.17 5.52 -15.23
CA ASN A 210 -6.20 5.44 -16.33
C ASN A 210 -5.92 6.80 -16.96
N THR A 211 -6.90 7.70 -16.91
CA THR A 211 -6.73 9.06 -17.40
C THR A 211 -5.76 9.86 -16.53
N GLN A 212 -5.63 9.48 -15.26
CA GLN A 212 -4.81 10.15 -14.26
C GLN A 212 -3.34 9.68 -14.27
N ILE A 213 -3.06 8.48 -14.81
CA ILE A 213 -1.71 7.92 -14.89
C ILE A 213 -0.86 8.71 -15.91
N ILE A 214 0.28 9.19 -15.46
CA ILE A 214 1.35 9.77 -16.27
C ILE A 214 2.45 8.71 -16.43
N LEU A 215 2.52 8.14 -17.64
CA LEU A 215 3.61 7.25 -18.03
C LEU A 215 4.77 8.07 -18.58
N LEU A 216 5.95 7.85 -18.01
CA LEU A 216 7.18 8.51 -18.43
C LEU A 216 8.08 7.54 -19.17
N THR A 217 8.81 8.07 -20.15
CA THR A 217 9.85 7.36 -20.89
C THR A 217 11.18 8.07 -20.69
N ALA A 218 12.28 7.47 -21.15
CA ALA A 218 13.59 8.14 -21.12
C ALA A 218 13.58 9.51 -21.84
N GLU A 219 12.73 9.67 -22.85
CA GLU A 219 12.59 10.91 -23.61
C GLU A 219 11.94 12.03 -22.80
N SER A 220 11.06 11.70 -21.84
CA SER A 220 10.41 12.67 -20.95
C SER A 220 11.44 13.53 -20.19
N PHE A 221 12.61 12.94 -19.90
CA PHE A 221 13.71 13.58 -19.19
C PHE A 221 14.68 14.36 -20.09
N GLY A 222 14.42 14.47 -21.40
CA GLY A 222 15.32 15.09 -22.36
C GLY A 222 15.67 16.57 -22.10
N ALA A 223 14.90 17.26 -21.25
CA ALA A 223 15.17 18.63 -20.77
C ALA A 223 16.27 18.69 -19.68
N PHE A 224 16.54 17.58 -18.99
CA PHE A 224 17.46 17.48 -17.87
C PHE A 224 18.79 16.87 -18.32
N LYS A 225 19.64 17.68 -18.95
CA LYS A 225 20.89 17.22 -19.57
C LYS A 225 21.91 16.62 -18.58
N ALA A 226 21.77 16.88 -17.29
CA ALA A 226 22.66 16.34 -16.27
C ALA A 226 22.23 14.95 -15.76
N ILE A 227 21.00 14.52 -16.04
CA ILE A 227 20.56 13.15 -15.76
C ILE A 227 21.13 12.28 -16.88
N ARG A 228 22.00 11.33 -16.54
CA ARG A 228 22.63 10.47 -17.53
C ARG A 228 21.58 9.52 -18.11
N ARG A 229 21.70 9.20 -19.40
CA ARG A 229 20.72 8.35 -20.08
C ARG A 229 20.67 6.95 -19.46
N GLU A 230 21.82 6.43 -19.06
CA GLU A 230 21.97 5.15 -18.40
C GLU A 230 21.38 5.10 -16.98
N ASP A 231 21.17 6.24 -16.34
CA ASP A 231 20.50 6.30 -15.04
C ASP A 231 18.97 6.20 -15.17
N ILE A 232 18.42 6.46 -16.37
CA ILE A 232 16.99 6.41 -16.65
C ILE A 232 16.58 4.98 -17.02
N ASP A 233 16.74 4.07 -16.07
CA ASP A 233 16.30 2.68 -16.16
C ASP A 233 14.80 2.52 -15.82
N ALA A 234 14.30 1.29 -15.91
CA ALA A 234 12.89 1.00 -15.67
C ALA A 234 12.46 1.25 -14.20
N GLU A 235 13.36 1.09 -13.22
CA GLU A 235 13.05 1.42 -11.82
C GLU A 235 12.85 2.92 -11.63
N PHE A 236 13.76 3.70 -12.21
CA PHE A 236 13.68 5.16 -12.20
C PHE A 236 12.40 5.65 -12.90
N LEU A 237 12.07 5.08 -14.06
CA LEU A 237 10.85 5.39 -14.79
C LEU A 237 9.58 4.98 -14.02
N GLY A 238 9.58 3.80 -13.38
CA GLY A 238 8.48 3.36 -12.52
C GLY A 238 8.24 4.30 -11.36
N PHE A 239 9.33 4.73 -10.68
CA PHE A 239 9.24 5.63 -9.54
C PHE A 239 8.69 7.00 -9.95
N PHE A 240 9.26 7.61 -11.00
CA PHE A 240 8.80 8.92 -11.44
C PHE A 240 7.40 8.86 -12.06
N SER A 241 7.02 7.80 -12.76
CA SER A 241 5.65 7.67 -13.29
C SER A 241 4.63 7.64 -12.15
N LEU A 242 4.91 6.89 -11.08
CA LEU A 242 4.07 6.86 -9.88
C LEU A 242 4.03 8.23 -9.18
N LEU A 243 5.20 8.80 -8.85
CA LEU A 243 5.32 10.07 -8.13
C LEU A 243 4.63 11.21 -8.89
N THR A 244 4.92 11.36 -10.18
CA THR A 244 4.33 12.42 -11.01
C THR A 244 2.82 12.24 -11.14
N SER A 245 2.32 11.00 -11.26
CA SER A 245 0.87 10.74 -11.27
C SER A 245 0.22 11.20 -9.97
N TYR A 246 0.77 10.84 -8.80
CA TYR A 246 0.28 11.28 -7.49
C TYR A 246 0.26 12.82 -7.36
N CYS A 247 1.33 13.49 -7.79
CA CYS A 247 1.40 14.95 -7.75
C CYS A 247 0.39 15.63 -8.67
N ALA A 248 0.12 15.07 -9.85
CA ALA A 248 -0.83 15.63 -10.80
C ALA A 248 -2.28 15.57 -10.29
N ILE A 249 -2.65 14.48 -9.61
CA ILE A 249 -4.01 14.25 -9.09
C ILE A 249 -4.29 14.91 -7.74
N ALA A 250 -3.29 15.54 -7.11
CA ALA A 250 -3.38 15.96 -5.71
C ALA A 250 -4.66 16.78 -5.40
N SER A 251 -5.10 17.63 -6.34
CA SER A 251 -6.31 18.46 -6.19
C SER A 251 -7.62 17.83 -6.70
N GLU A 252 -7.56 16.68 -7.34
CA GLU A 252 -8.68 16.03 -8.06
C GLU A 252 -9.50 15.10 -7.16
N GLY A 253 -8.88 14.57 -6.10
CA GLY A 253 -9.56 13.77 -5.09
C GLY A 253 -10.54 14.58 -4.24
N LYS A 254 -11.60 13.91 -3.78
CA LYS A 254 -12.50 14.49 -2.78
C LYS A 254 -11.82 14.45 -1.41
N PRO A 255 -11.86 15.54 -0.60
CA PRO A 255 -11.18 15.60 0.69
C PRO A 255 -11.54 14.46 1.65
N GLU A 256 -12.80 14.00 1.66
CA GLU A 256 -13.28 12.88 2.49
C GLU A 256 -12.57 11.55 2.19
N HIS A 257 -11.90 11.45 1.05
CA HIS A 257 -11.19 10.26 0.61
C HIS A 257 -9.67 10.40 0.66
N GLY A 258 -9.16 11.62 0.82
CA GLY A 258 -7.74 11.88 0.71
C GLY A 258 -7.21 11.55 -0.69
N PRO A 259 -5.88 11.58 -0.88
CA PRO A 259 -5.27 11.37 -2.18
C PRO A 259 -5.23 9.89 -2.62
N LYS A 260 -5.53 8.95 -1.73
CA LYS A 260 -5.49 7.50 -2.00
C LYS A 260 -6.51 7.00 -3.04
N ARG A 261 -7.54 7.79 -3.36
CA ARG A 261 -8.57 7.42 -4.36
C ARG A 261 -8.29 7.93 -5.78
N GLY A 262 -7.19 8.66 -6.01
CA GLY A 262 -6.89 9.08 -7.38
C GLY A 262 -6.10 8.05 -8.19
N LEU A 263 -5.50 7.05 -7.54
CA LEU A 263 -4.80 5.94 -8.20
C LEU A 263 -5.14 4.62 -7.51
N ASN A 264 -5.27 3.57 -8.29
CA ASN A 264 -5.51 2.21 -7.80
C ASN A 264 -4.23 1.50 -7.31
N ILE A 265 -3.07 2.16 -7.39
CA ILE A 265 -1.79 1.67 -6.89
C ILE A 265 -1.37 2.57 -5.74
N MET A 266 -1.52 2.09 -4.51
CA MET A 266 -1.25 2.86 -3.32
C MET A 266 0.07 2.43 -2.67
N PRO A 267 1.07 3.31 -2.54
CA PRO A 267 2.32 2.96 -1.91
C PRO A 267 2.12 2.80 -0.40
N ARG A 268 2.49 1.63 0.12
CA ARG A 268 2.53 1.32 1.56
C ARG A 268 3.92 1.60 2.14
N THR A 269 4.97 1.42 1.35
CA THR A 269 6.30 2.01 1.61
C THR A 269 6.26 3.51 1.34
N ASN A 270 6.89 4.31 2.20
CA ASN A 270 6.87 5.76 2.04
C ASN A 270 7.69 6.24 0.81
N PHE A 271 7.30 7.37 0.23
CA PHE A 271 7.95 7.96 -0.93
C PHE A 271 9.39 8.36 -0.66
N LEU A 272 9.73 8.71 0.58
CA LEU A 272 11.11 9.04 0.92
C LEU A 272 12.05 7.84 0.74
N THR A 273 11.62 6.66 1.19
CA THR A 273 12.37 5.42 1.06
C THR A 273 12.50 5.02 -0.42
N MET A 274 11.40 5.08 -1.17
CA MET A 274 11.43 4.82 -2.62
C MET A 274 12.33 5.83 -3.36
N TYR A 275 12.25 7.12 -3.01
CA TYR A 275 13.08 8.17 -3.60
C TYR A 275 14.57 7.91 -3.34
N LYS A 276 14.94 7.56 -2.11
CA LYS A 276 16.32 7.22 -1.74
C LYS A 276 16.82 6.03 -2.56
N ALA A 277 16.03 4.96 -2.62
CA ALA A 277 16.39 3.72 -3.30
C ALA A 277 16.53 3.89 -4.83
N PHE A 278 15.57 4.55 -5.49
CA PHE A 278 15.43 4.45 -6.94
C PHE A 278 15.81 5.71 -7.72
N ALA A 279 15.94 6.87 -7.06
CA ALA A 279 16.11 8.15 -7.76
C ALA A 279 17.22 9.06 -7.21
N SER A 280 17.36 9.19 -5.89
CA SER A 280 18.15 10.27 -5.28
C SER A 280 19.61 10.32 -5.74
N HIS A 281 20.27 9.17 -5.86
CA HIS A 281 21.68 9.06 -6.27
C HIS A 281 21.87 9.40 -7.77
N LYS A 282 20.85 9.17 -8.60
CA LYS A 282 20.84 9.44 -10.05
C LYS A 282 20.63 10.91 -10.40
N LEU A 283 20.17 11.71 -9.43
CA LEU A 283 19.82 13.12 -9.64
C LEU A 283 20.86 14.11 -9.11
N GLN A 284 21.93 13.63 -8.45
CA GLN A 284 22.92 14.49 -7.79
C GLN A 284 23.53 15.54 -8.73
N ALA A 285 23.88 15.14 -9.95
CA ALA A 285 24.44 16.05 -10.95
C ALA A 285 23.43 17.12 -11.39
N GLN A 286 22.15 16.78 -11.49
CA GLN A 286 21.08 17.73 -11.83
C GLN A 286 20.80 18.71 -10.69
N PHE A 287 20.85 18.24 -9.45
CA PHE A 287 20.69 19.10 -8.28
C PHE A 287 21.84 20.08 -8.09
N ALA A 288 23.07 19.70 -8.45
CA ALA A 288 24.22 20.59 -8.46
C ALA A 288 24.05 21.79 -9.42
N GLN A 289 23.12 21.70 -10.38
CA GLN A 289 22.75 22.79 -11.29
C GLN A 289 21.62 23.68 -10.74
N GLY A 290 21.18 23.46 -9.50
CA GLY A 290 20.12 24.23 -8.86
C GLY A 290 18.70 23.82 -9.26
N THR A 291 18.54 22.71 -9.98
CA THR A 291 17.21 22.15 -10.30
C THR A 291 16.66 21.43 -9.09
N SER A 292 15.42 21.74 -8.67
CA SER A 292 14.75 21.00 -7.60
C SER A 292 13.99 19.78 -8.13
N LEU A 293 13.61 18.87 -7.23
CA LEU A 293 12.75 17.73 -7.52
C LEU A 293 11.36 18.23 -7.94
N TYR A 294 10.89 19.33 -7.35
CA TYR A 294 9.68 20.01 -7.81
C TYR A 294 9.80 20.46 -9.28
N ASP A 295 10.93 21.05 -9.69
CA ASP A 295 11.14 21.45 -11.08
C ASP A 295 11.14 20.26 -12.03
N ILE A 296 11.75 19.14 -11.62
CA ILE A 296 11.76 17.89 -12.38
C ILE A 296 10.33 17.37 -12.55
N VAL A 297 9.60 17.15 -11.44
CA VAL A 297 8.25 16.58 -11.50
C VAL A 297 7.28 17.51 -12.23
N ARG A 298 7.44 18.84 -12.11
CA ARG A 298 6.62 19.82 -12.83
C ARG A 298 6.77 19.71 -14.35
N GLU A 299 8.01 19.63 -14.83
CA GLU A 299 8.32 19.45 -16.25
C GLU A 299 7.87 18.07 -16.78
N LEU A 300 7.95 17.02 -15.95
CA LEU A 300 7.47 15.70 -16.34
C LEU A 300 5.94 15.68 -16.43
N ALA A 301 5.25 16.33 -15.49
CA ALA A 301 3.80 16.43 -15.51
C ALA A 301 3.28 17.18 -16.75
N SER A 302 3.97 18.24 -17.18
CA SER A 302 3.62 18.98 -18.41
C SER A 302 3.87 18.19 -19.70
N LYS A 303 4.57 17.05 -19.63
CA LYS A 303 4.76 16.12 -20.76
C LYS A 303 3.80 14.93 -20.69
N GLY A 304 3.39 14.54 -19.49
CA GLY A 304 2.34 13.56 -19.26
C GLY A 304 0.99 14.02 -19.81
N SER A 305 0.24 13.14 -20.46
CA SER A 305 -1.16 13.39 -20.83
C SER A 305 -1.39 14.53 -21.84
N ASN A 306 -0.64 14.54 -22.95
CA ASN A 306 -0.79 15.52 -24.04
C ASN A 306 -0.62 16.99 -23.60
N GLY A 307 0.17 17.22 -22.55
CA GLY A 307 0.48 18.56 -22.04
C GLY A 307 -0.64 19.25 -21.25
N LYS A 308 -1.67 18.50 -20.83
CA LYS A 308 -2.82 19.06 -20.11
C LYS A 308 -2.67 19.03 -18.59
N GLN A 309 -1.75 18.24 -18.05
CA GLN A 309 -1.55 18.12 -16.62
C GLN A 309 -0.45 19.05 -16.13
N THR A 310 -0.67 19.67 -14.98
CA THR A 310 0.30 20.51 -14.27
C THR A 310 0.19 20.25 -12.77
N ILE A 311 1.31 20.37 -12.06
CA ILE A 311 1.34 20.29 -10.59
C ILE A 311 1.37 21.68 -9.93
N GLU A 312 1.42 22.75 -10.71
CA GLU A 312 1.51 24.11 -10.19
C GLU A 312 0.25 24.49 -9.42
N GLY A 313 0.44 24.93 -8.17
CA GLY A 313 -0.65 25.26 -7.26
C GLY A 313 -1.50 24.06 -6.79
N LYS A 314 -1.17 22.83 -7.20
CA LYS A 314 -1.87 21.62 -6.74
C LYS A 314 -1.57 21.37 -5.26
N LYS A 315 -2.57 20.84 -4.56
CA LYS A 315 -2.50 20.51 -3.12
C LYS A 315 -3.24 19.22 -2.89
N PHE A 316 -2.64 18.32 -2.11
CA PHE A 316 -3.36 17.17 -1.56
C PHE A 316 -4.37 17.68 -0.53
N LYS A 317 -5.55 17.06 -0.49
CA LYS A 317 -6.69 17.53 0.31
C LYS A 317 -7.21 16.44 1.23
N TRP A 318 -7.50 16.82 2.46
CA TRP A 318 -8.22 16.06 3.47
C TRP A 318 -9.25 16.97 4.15
N LEU A 319 -10.21 16.38 4.84
CA LEU A 319 -11.11 17.13 5.71
C LEU A 319 -10.39 17.51 7.01
N PRO A 320 -10.31 18.80 7.40
CA PRO A 320 -9.69 19.20 8.67
C PRO A 320 -10.33 18.57 9.91
N GLU A 321 -11.62 18.23 9.84
CA GLU A 321 -12.36 17.54 10.90
C GLU A 321 -11.97 16.07 11.08
N ASP A 322 -11.29 15.46 10.10
CA ASP A 322 -10.82 14.08 10.16
C ASP A 322 -9.50 13.94 10.96
N LEU A 323 -9.03 14.97 11.66
CA LEU A 323 -7.81 14.90 12.47
C LEU A 323 -7.91 13.81 13.56
N ARG A 324 -7.01 12.83 13.48
CA ARG A 324 -7.10 11.62 14.32
C ARG A 324 -6.01 11.52 15.35
N ARG A 325 -4.81 11.95 14.98
CA ARG A 325 -3.62 11.82 15.80
C ARG A 325 -2.77 13.05 15.61
N ASP A 326 -2.10 13.45 16.69
CA ASP A 326 -0.97 14.35 16.56
C ASP A 326 0.26 13.48 16.28
N ILE A 327 1.06 13.92 15.32
CA ILE A 327 2.34 13.28 14.99
C ILE A 327 3.47 14.09 15.64
N VAL A 328 4.57 13.42 15.99
CA VAL A 328 5.66 14.05 16.75
C VAL A 328 6.54 14.91 15.84
N GLU A 329 6.60 14.57 14.56
CA GLU A 329 7.40 15.24 13.54
C GLU A 329 6.92 16.68 13.35
N GLU A 330 7.85 17.62 13.43
CA GLU A 330 7.60 19.04 13.17
C GLU A 330 8.18 19.43 11.82
N TRP A 331 7.44 20.22 11.05
CA TRP A 331 7.93 20.82 9.80
C TRP A 331 7.35 22.22 9.60
N PRO A 332 8.06 23.10 8.88
CA PRO A 332 7.54 24.43 8.55
C PRO A 332 6.20 24.31 7.80
N GLY A 333 5.14 24.86 8.37
CA GLY A 333 3.79 24.81 7.77
C GLY A 333 2.85 23.77 8.36
N LYS A 334 3.31 22.85 9.23
CA LYS A 334 2.47 21.80 9.87
C LYS A 334 1.14 22.32 10.40
N ALA A 335 1.16 23.38 11.21
CA ALA A 335 -0.05 23.95 11.80
C ALA A 335 -1.04 24.45 10.74
N ALA A 336 -0.55 25.06 9.65
CA ALA A 336 -1.39 25.56 8.57
C ALA A 336 -1.93 24.42 7.68
N ALA A 337 -1.10 23.42 7.37
CA ALA A 337 -1.51 22.22 6.66
C ALA A 337 -2.58 21.46 7.44
N ARG A 338 -2.37 21.28 8.75
CA ARG A 338 -3.32 20.68 9.69
C ARG A 338 -4.65 21.43 9.72
N ALA A 339 -4.61 22.75 9.93
CA ALA A 339 -5.81 23.56 10.04
C ALA A 339 -6.62 23.63 8.73
N SER A 340 -5.94 23.58 7.58
CA SER A 340 -6.59 23.68 6.28
C SER A 340 -6.91 22.33 5.62
N GLY A 341 -6.37 21.22 6.14
CA GLY A 341 -6.44 19.92 5.50
C GLY A 341 -5.75 19.89 4.13
N ASN A 342 -4.79 20.79 3.87
CA ASN A 342 -4.13 20.90 2.57
C ASN A 342 -2.61 20.75 2.69
N LEU A 343 -2.01 19.93 1.83
CA LEU A 343 -0.56 19.83 1.66
C LEU A 343 -0.18 20.26 0.24
N PRO A 344 0.49 21.41 0.04
CA PRO A 344 0.99 21.81 -1.27
C PRO A 344 1.95 20.75 -1.85
N VAL A 345 1.78 20.41 -3.13
CA VAL A 345 2.67 19.45 -3.82
C VAL A 345 4.12 19.91 -3.79
N LYS A 346 4.35 21.23 -3.91
CA LYS A 346 5.70 21.79 -3.81
C LYS A 346 6.36 21.51 -2.45
N GLU A 347 5.63 21.71 -1.36
CA GLU A 347 6.13 21.48 0.01
C GLU A 347 6.48 20.00 0.22
N PHE A 348 5.64 19.09 -0.29
CA PHE A 348 5.92 17.65 -0.30
C PHE A 348 7.21 17.31 -1.06
N LEU A 349 7.38 17.81 -2.29
CA LEU A 349 8.57 17.49 -3.09
C LEU A 349 9.86 18.15 -2.55
N ASP A 350 9.76 19.37 -2.03
CA ASP A 350 10.88 20.09 -1.39
C ASP A 350 11.35 19.40 -0.10
N THR A 351 10.49 18.60 0.56
CA THR A 351 10.87 17.85 1.77
C THR A 351 11.33 16.42 1.46
N LEU A 352 10.92 15.83 0.33
CA LEU A 352 11.54 14.60 -0.17
C LEU A 352 12.99 14.82 -0.61
N GLN A 353 13.29 15.96 -1.24
CA GLN A 353 14.65 16.38 -1.57
C GLN A 353 15.02 17.61 -0.73
N PRO A 354 15.73 17.45 0.42
CA PRO A 354 16.07 18.59 1.25
C PRO A 354 16.94 19.56 0.46
N LEU A 355 16.46 20.79 0.29
CA LEU A 355 17.21 21.91 -0.28
C LEU A 355 17.85 22.72 0.85
N PRO A 356 19.12 23.17 0.70
CA PRO A 356 19.71 24.11 1.65
C PRO A 356 18.83 25.35 1.86
N PRO A 357 18.66 25.85 3.10
CA PRO A 357 19.32 25.39 4.33
C PRO A 357 18.59 24.27 5.08
N SER A 358 17.44 23.79 4.59
CA SER A 358 16.69 22.73 5.26
C SER A 358 17.45 21.41 5.14
N THR A 359 17.76 20.81 6.28
CA THR A 359 18.28 19.44 6.37
C THR A 359 17.19 18.41 6.60
N LEU A 360 15.95 18.87 6.80
CA LEU A 360 14.83 18.00 7.14
C LEU A 360 14.32 17.30 5.89
N GLN A 361 14.45 15.98 5.89
CA GLN A 361 13.98 15.12 4.81
C GLN A 361 12.85 14.24 5.34
N LEU A 362 11.63 14.48 4.86
CA LEU A 362 10.41 13.83 5.34
C LEU A 362 9.51 13.45 4.18
N ASP A 363 8.70 12.41 4.37
CA ASP A 363 7.53 12.15 3.55
C ASP A 363 6.31 12.84 4.16
N LEU A 364 6.08 14.11 3.79
CA LEU A 364 4.93 14.85 4.30
C LEU A 364 3.59 14.26 3.86
N LEU A 365 3.53 13.53 2.76
CA LEU A 365 2.28 12.90 2.30
C LEU A 365 1.88 11.75 3.24
N MET A 366 2.84 10.91 3.62
CA MET A 366 2.66 9.88 4.66
C MET A 366 2.23 10.51 5.99
N LEU A 367 2.97 11.52 6.46
CA LEU A 367 2.68 12.18 7.74
C LEU A 367 1.29 12.84 7.77
N MET A 368 0.88 13.48 6.67
CA MET A 368 -0.47 14.05 6.55
C MET A 368 -1.55 12.97 6.52
N ASP A 369 -1.34 11.86 5.81
CA ASP A 369 -2.31 10.75 5.78
C ASP A 369 -2.42 10.01 7.13
N GLU A 370 -1.34 9.96 7.91
CA GLU A 370 -1.36 9.46 9.28
C GLU A 370 -2.09 10.41 10.23
N MET A 371 -1.79 11.71 10.16
CA MET A 371 -2.36 12.74 11.04
C MET A 371 -3.87 12.91 10.82
N VAL A 372 -4.31 12.96 9.56
CA VAL A 372 -5.68 13.30 9.16
C VAL A 372 -6.50 12.06 8.79
N ARG A 373 -5.92 10.85 8.78
CA ARG A 373 -6.66 9.67 8.34
C ARG A 373 -6.22 8.36 9.01
N HIS A 374 -5.98 7.31 8.22
CA HIS A 374 -5.63 5.98 8.73
C HIS A 374 -4.15 5.63 8.47
N GLY A 375 -3.33 6.54 7.92
CA GLY A 375 -1.94 6.26 7.56
C GLY A 375 -1.82 5.10 6.56
N GLN A 376 -2.63 5.12 5.50
CA GLN A 376 -2.58 4.09 4.46
C GLN A 376 -1.45 4.37 3.46
N ILE A 377 -1.20 5.63 3.12
CA ILE A 377 -0.10 6.01 2.23
C ILE A 377 1.19 6.06 3.04
N GLY A 378 2.18 5.25 2.65
CA GLY A 378 3.46 5.16 3.35
C GLY A 378 3.36 4.57 4.76
N GLY A 379 2.23 4.00 5.15
CA GLY A 379 1.97 3.52 6.52
C GLY A 379 2.85 2.38 7.02
N LEU A 380 3.63 1.75 6.14
CA LEU A 380 4.65 0.76 6.51
C LEU A 380 6.05 1.39 6.63
N GLY A 381 6.15 2.71 6.58
CA GLY A 381 7.39 3.45 6.75
C GLY A 381 8.42 3.10 5.69
N ASP A 382 9.61 2.71 6.15
CA ASP A 382 10.75 2.31 5.32
C ASP A 382 10.77 0.82 4.96
N ARG A 383 9.76 0.05 5.37
CA ARG A 383 9.68 -1.38 5.07
C ARG A 383 9.68 -1.62 3.57
N MET A 384 10.58 -2.49 3.14
CA MET A 384 10.65 -3.10 1.81
C MET A 384 10.88 -4.60 1.98
N GLU A 385 10.54 -5.38 0.96
CA GLU A 385 10.82 -6.83 0.93
C GLU A 385 11.68 -7.15 -0.31
N GLY A 386 11.97 -8.43 -0.56
CA GLY A 386 12.80 -8.84 -1.68
C GLY A 386 12.00 -9.05 -2.96
N VAL A 387 12.67 -8.98 -4.10
CA VAL A 387 12.10 -9.50 -5.34
C VAL A 387 12.08 -11.04 -5.26
N TYR A 388 10.93 -11.67 -5.51
CA TYR A 388 10.81 -13.12 -5.63
C TYR A 388 11.83 -13.67 -6.63
N GLY A 389 12.73 -14.55 -6.15
CA GLY A 389 13.84 -15.11 -6.92
C GLY A 389 15.13 -14.27 -6.96
N ALA A 390 15.13 -13.07 -6.36
CA ALA A 390 16.28 -12.17 -6.25
C ALA A 390 16.18 -11.35 -4.93
N SER A 391 16.38 -12.04 -3.79
CA SER A 391 16.18 -11.48 -2.45
C SER A 391 17.12 -10.33 -2.10
N GLU A 392 18.18 -10.10 -2.86
CA GLU A 392 19.10 -8.97 -2.72
C GLU A 392 18.54 -7.66 -3.31
N LYS A 393 17.53 -7.77 -4.18
CA LYS A 393 16.90 -6.62 -4.82
C LYS A 393 15.69 -6.15 -3.99
N PRO A 394 15.67 -4.89 -3.52
CA PRO A 394 14.55 -4.36 -2.74
C PRO A 394 13.31 -4.14 -3.62
N ALA A 395 12.15 -4.40 -3.03
CA ALA A 395 10.85 -4.14 -3.61
C ALA A 395 9.98 -3.37 -2.60
N PRO A 396 9.53 -2.15 -2.91
CA PRO A 396 8.56 -1.43 -2.09
C PRO A 396 7.21 -2.16 -2.06
N ILE A 397 6.47 -1.96 -0.98
CA ILE A 397 5.15 -2.56 -0.75
C ILE A 397 4.08 -1.62 -1.28
N PHE A 398 3.16 -2.17 -2.06
CA PHE A 398 2.00 -1.49 -2.62
C PHE A 398 0.73 -2.25 -2.29
N GLU A 399 -0.37 -1.50 -2.21
CA GLU A 399 -1.72 -2.01 -2.18
C GLU A 399 -2.40 -1.66 -3.51
N PHE A 400 -2.80 -2.70 -4.25
CA PHE A 400 -3.55 -2.60 -5.51
C PHE A 400 -5.04 -2.67 -5.18
N ARG A 401 -5.76 -1.58 -5.46
CA ARG A 401 -7.11 -1.33 -4.95
C ARG A 401 -8.15 -1.34 -6.06
N ASP A 402 -9.42 -1.34 -5.63
CA ASP A 402 -10.59 -1.26 -6.49
C ASP A 402 -10.57 -2.31 -7.62
N LEU A 403 -10.07 -3.49 -7.27
CA LEU A 403 -9.95 -4.61 -8.20
C LEU A 403 -11.34 -5.20 -8.49
N MET A 404 -11.43 -5.98 -9.57
CA MET A 404 -12.71 -6.54 -9.99
C MET A 404 -13.33 -7.40 -8.88
N PRO A 405 -14.62 -7.17 -8.54
CA PRO A 405 -15.29 -7.95 -7.50
C PRO A 405 -15.29 -9.45 -7.82
N VAL A 406 -15.21 -10.25 -6.78
CA VAL A 406 -15.04 -11.71 -6.87
C VAL A 406 -16.26 -12.38 -6.29
N LYS A 407 -16.81 -13.35 -7.00
CA LYS A 407 -17.89 -14.17 -6.45
C LYS A 407 -17.31 -15.17 -5.48
N LYS A 408 -18.12 -15.58 -4.51
CA LYS A 408 -17.75 -16.60 -3.51
C LYS A 408 -17.14 -17.87 -4.13
N GLY A 409 -17.77 -18.40 -5.18
CA GLY A 409 -17.31 -19.62 -5.86
C GLY A 409 -15.98 -19.48 -6.58
N ASP A 410 -15.55 -18.24 -6.86
CA ASP A 410 -14.33 -17.94 -7.61
C ASP A 410 -13.17 -17.49 -6.69
N LEU A 411 -13.37 -17.45 -5.37
CA LEU A 411 -12.39 -16.92 -4.42
C LEU A 411 -11.04 -17.67 -4.45
N ALA A 412 -11.08 -19.01 -4.43
CA ALA A 412 -9.88 -19.84 -4.50
C ALA A 412 -9.07 -19.55 -5.77
N THR A 413 -9.72 -19.66 -6.92
CA THR A 413 -9.13 -19.38 -8.23
C THR A 413 -8.58 -17.96 -8.32
N ARG A 414 -9.32 -16.97 -7.81
CA ARG A 414 -8.89 -15.58 -7.87
C ARG A 414 -7.66 -15.31 -7.01
N LEU A 415 -7.60 -15.85 -5.79
CA LEU A 415 -6.43 -15.69 -4.93
C LEU A 415 -5.19 -16.34 -5.52
N GLU A 416 -5.35 -17.51 -6.15
CA GLU A 416 -4.27 -18.14 -6.92
C GLU A 416 -3.81 -17.25 -8.08
N GLN A 417 -4.74 -16.69 -8.85
CA GLN A 417 -4.40 -15.80 -9.95
C GLN A 417 -3.66 -14.54 -9.47
N PHE A 418 -4.02 -13.98 -8.30
CA PHE A 418 -3.27 -12.85 -7.74
C PHE A 418 -1.82 -13.23 -7.45
N ASP A 419 -1.60 -14.39 -6.81
CA ASP A 419 -0.26 -14.92 -6.56
C ASP A 419 0.54 -15.11 -7.86
N GLN A 420 -0.07 -15.78 -8.85
CA GLN A 420 0.55 -16.02 -10.16
C GLN A 420 0.88 -14.72 -10.90
N GLN A 421 0.00 -13.72 -10.86
CA GLN A 421 0.23 -12.42 -11.49
C GLN A 421 1.39 -11.67 -10.84
N VAL A 422 1.51 -11.72 -9.51
CA VAL A 422 2.64 -11.14 -8.78
C VAL A 422 3.93 -11.90 -9.12
N VAL A 423 3.94 -13.24 -9.07
CA VAL A 423 5.09 -14.06 -9.49
C VAL A 423 5.54 -13.71 -10.92
N ALA A 424 4.61 -13.55 -11.85
CA ALA A 424 4.91 -13.19 -13.23
C ALA A 424 5.60 -11.83 -13.34
N LEU A 425 5.11 -10.81 -12.63
CA LEU A 425 5.72 -9.47 -12.61
C LEU A 425 7.13 -9.49 -11.98
N HIS A 426 7.35 -10.31 -10.94
CA HIS A 426 8.68 -10.48 -10.36
C HIS A 426 9.66 -11.19 -11.31
N ARG A 427 9.22 -12.27 -11.97
CA ARG A 427 10.07 -13.05 -12.90
C ARG A 427 10.54 -12.25 -14.11
N LYS A 428 9.71 -11.32 -14.61
CA LYS A 428 10.11 -10.39 -15.68
C LYS A 428 11.35 -9.59 -15.33
N VAL A 429 11.53 -9.28 -14.05
CA VAL A 429 12.67 -8.51 -13.55
C VAL A 429 13.90 -9.38 -13.32
N THR A 430 13.74 -10.60 -12.79
CA THR A 430 14.87 -11.49 -12.51
C THR A 430 15.39 -12.24 -13.74
N HIS A 431 14.56 -12.42 -14.76
CA HIS A 431 14.91 -13.16 -15.99
C HIS A 431 14.48 -12.44 -17.28
N PRO A 432 15.01 -11.24 -17.55
CA PRO A 432 14.58 -10.41 -18.69
C PRO A 432 14.81 -11.07 -20.07
N THR A 433 15.64 -12.10 -20.16
CA THR A 433 15.93 -12.81 -21.41
C THR A 433 14.89 -13.85 -21.82
N LEU A 434 14.09 -14.38 -20.89
CA LEU A 434 13.12 -15.44 -21.20
C LEU A 434 11.90 -14.91 -22.00
N ASP A 435 11.43 -13.70 -21.68
CA ASP A 435 10.25 -13.10 -22.33
C ASP A 435 10.48 -12.66 -23.79
N ARG A 436 11.72 -12.37 -24.18
CA ARG A 436 12.05 -12.05 -25.58
C ARG A 436 11.85 -13.23 -26.52
N GLN A 437 11.91 -14.47 -26.02
CA GLN A 437 11.72 -15.65 -26.85
C GLN A 437 10.24 -15.95 -27.10
N GLU A 438 9.36 -15.82 -26.10
CA GLU A 438 7.93 -16.11 -26.27
C GLU A 438 7.20 -15.11 -27.17
N THR A 439 7.58 -13.83 -27.11
CA THR A 439 6.98 -12.78 -27.95
C THR A 439 7.44 -12.85 -29.41
N GLY A 440 8.69 -13.27 -29.66
CA GLY A 440 9.22 -13.47 -31.01
C GLY A 440 8.68 -14.73 -31.73
N GLN A 441 8.22 -15.73 -30.99
CA GLN A 441 7.71 -16.98 -31.59
C GLN A 441 6.25 -16.87 -32.06
N LYS A 442 5.44 -16.00 -31.44
CA LYS A 442 4.03 -15.79 -31.85
C LYS A 442 3.85 -14.92 -33.09
N SER A 443 4.83 -14.10 -33.47
CA SER A 443 4.76 -13.27 -34.69
C SER A 443 5.10 -14.03 -35.97
N ASN A 444 5.80 -15.17 -35.89
CA ASN A 444 6.14 -16.01 -37.05
C ASN A 444 5.14 -17.13 -37.36
N ALA A 445 4.12 -17.35 -36.51
CA ALA A 445 3.12 -18.41 -36.71
C ALA A 445 1.89 -17.99 -37.55
N LYS A 446 1.96 -16.85 -38.25
CA LYS A 446 0.84 -16.29 -39.03
C LYS A 446 1.16 -16.19 -40.52
N SER A 447 1.68 -17.26 -41.13
CA SER A 447 1.75 -17.41 -42.59
C SER A 447 2.16 -18.83 -42.98
N GLU A 448 1.34 -19.84 -42.69
CA GLU A 448 1.30 -21.12 -43.44
C GLU A 448 0.12 -21.97 -42.94
N HIS A 449 -1.09 -21.62 -43.41
CA HIS A 449 -2.19 -22.58 -43.47
C HIS A 449 -2.22 -23.12 -44.90
N GLN A 450 -1.40 -24.15 -45.16
CA GLN A 450 -1.61 -25.09 -46.24
C GLN A 450 -2.33 -26.32 -45.69
N ASP A 451 -3.37 -26.73 -46.40
CA ASP A 451 -4.20 -27.90 -46.15
C ASP A 451 -3.36 -29.16 -45.87
N GLN A 452 -3.38 -29.63 -44.61
CA GLN A 452 -3.06 -31.02 -44.30
C GLN A 452 -4.27 -31.72 -43.69
N LYS A 453 -4.85 -32.55 -44.55
CA LYS A 453 -5.91 -33.52 -44.33
C LYS A 453 -5.43 -34.56 -43.31
N PHE A 454 -5.86 -34.44 -42.05
CA PHE A 454 -5.56 -35.44 -41.02
C PHE A 454 -6.33 -36.74 -41.27
N LYS A 455 -5.55 -37.81 -41.43
CA LYS A 455 -6.01 -39.20 -41.51
C LYS A 455 -6.09 -39.72 -40.07
N THR A 456 -7.28 -40.05 -39.60
CA THR A 456 -7.50 -40.68 -38.29
C THR A 456 -6.88 -42.07 -38.31
N THR A 457 -5.98 -42.32 -37.35
CA THR A 457 -5.45 -43.67 -37.07
C THR A 457 -5.89 -44.01 -35.65
N GLU A 458 -6.69 -45.07 -35.52
CA GLU A 458 -7.14 -45.62 -34.24
C GLU A 458 -5.94 -46.20 -33.49
N GLY A 459 -5.63 -45.62 -32.32
CA GLY A 459 -4.60 -46.08 -31.41
C GLY A 459 -5.22 -46.81 -30.21
N THR A 460 -4.78 -48.05 -30.01
CA THR A 460 -5.22 -48.99 -28.99
C THR A 460 -4.86 -48.52 -27.57
N VAL A 461 -5.81 -48.59 -26.64
CA VAL A 461 -5.65 -48.23 -25.22
C VAL A 461 -4.90 -49.34 -24.46
N PRO A 462 -3.79 -49.07 -23.76
CA PRO A 462 -3.17 -50.04 -22.86
C PRO A 462 -3.91 -50.09 -21.50
N PRO A 463 -3.90 -51.26 -20.82
CA PRO A 463 -4.65 -51.45 -19.57
C PRO A 463 -3.98 -50.74 -18.37
N PRO A 464 -4.76 -50.39 -17.33
CA PRO A 464 -4.26 -49.65 -16.18
C PRO A 464 -3.33 -50.50 -15.30
N ALA A 465 -2.24 -49.87 -14.87
CA ALA A 465 -1.27 -50.43 -13.94
C ALA A 465 -1.87 -50.58 -12.53
N LYS A 466 -1.55 -51.69 -11.87
CA LYS A 466 -1.97 -52.03 -10.50
C LYS A 466 -1.40 -51.04 -9.49
N GLN A 467 -2.26 -50.49 -8.64
CA GLN A 467 -1.89 -49.72 -7.46
C GLN A 467 -1.29 -50.66 -6.38
N HIS A 468 -0.09 -50.35 -5.92
CA HIS A 468 0.48 -50.89 -4.69
C HIS A 468 -0.03 -50.07 -3.50
N SER A 469 -0.71 -50.73 -2.56
CA SER A 469 -1.06 -50.17 -1.26
C SER A 469 0.18 -50.14 -0.36
N CYS A 470 0.55 -48.96 0.14
CA CYS A 470 1.48 -48.83 1.26
C CYS A 470 0.65 -48.73 2.54
N GLU A 471 0.75 -49.75 3.39
CA GLU A 471 0.32 -49.68 4.79
C GLU A 471 1.35 -48.86 5.56
N THR A 472 0.92 -47.77 6.18
CA THR A 472 1.73 -47.03 7.17
C THR A 472 1.34 -47.50 8.56
N GLU A 473 2.28 -48.15 9.24
CA GLU A 473 2.21 -48.47 10.67
C GLU A 473 2.15 -47.18 11.51
N THR A 474 1.20 -47.13 12.43
CA THR A 474 1.08 -46.08 13.44
C THR A 474 1.98 -46.41 14.64
N GLU A 475 3.12 -45.72 14.76
CA GLU A 475 3.84 -45.63 16.02
C GLU A 475 3.22 -44.54 16.92
N ALA A 476 2.85 -44.93 18.13
CA ALA A 476 2.31 -44.08 19.16
C ALA A 476 3.42 -43.30 19.87
N GLU A 477 3.45 -41.98 19.69
CA GLU A 477 4.38 -41.09 20.40
C GLU A 477 3.80 -40.65 21.76
N LYS A 478 4.59 -40.84 22.83
CA LYS A 478 4.28 -40.43 24.21
C LYS A 478 4.40 -38.90 24.40
N PRO A 479 3.64 -38.30 25.33
CA PRO A 479 3.59 -36.84 25.49
C PRO A 479 4.87 -36.29 26.14
N ARG A 480 5.50 -35.30 25.50
CA ARG A 480 6.52 -34.47 26.13
C ARG A 480 5.87 -33.32 26.89
N GLN A 481 6.19 -33.23 28.17
CA GLN A 481 5.82 -32.15 29.07
C GLN A 481 6.65 -30.88 28.78
N GLY A 482 5.95 -29.74 28.76
CA GLY A 482 6.38 -28.49 29.38
C GLY A 482 7.55 -27.72 28.76
N VAL A 483 7.26 -26.86 27.78
CA VAL A 483 7.98 -25.59 27.61
C VAL A 483 6.96 -24.49 27.33
N THR A 484 6.82 -23.56 28.27
CA THR A 484 6.02 -22.35 28.15
C THR A 484 6.63 -21.41 27.11
N PRO A 485 5.89 -20.93 26.09
CA PRO A 485 6.35 -19.85 25.23
C PRO A 485 6.27 -18.49 25.95
N PRO A 486 7.13 -17.53 25.60
CA PRO A 486 7.10 -16.20 26.21
C PRO A 486 5.81 -15.47 25.84
N LYS A 487 5.27 -14.78 26.85
CA LYS A 487 4.15 -13.84 26.73
C LYS A 487 4.66 -12.51 26.16
N ASP A 488 3.76 -11.83 25.46
CA ASP A 488 3.72 -10.39 25.17
C ASP A 488 4.65 -9.86 24.07
N GLU A 489 4.14 -9.91 22.82
CA GLU A 489 4.37 -8.84 21.82
C GLU A 489 3.03 -8.43 21.21
N SER A 490 2.27 -7.65 21.96
CA SER A 490 1.11 -6.90 21.46
C SER A 490 1.16 -5.48 22.03
N TRP A 491 2.04 -4.66 21.46
CA TRP A 491 2.14 -3.24 21.78
C TRP A 491 2.14 -2.42 20.50
N TRP A 492 0.96 -1.93 20.11
CA TRP A 492 0.74 -0.60 19.54
C TRP A 492 -0.74 -0.27 19.68
N LEU A 493 -1.14 0.29 20.84
CA LEU A 493 -2.33 1.15 20.98
C LEU A 493 -2.36 1.71 22.40
N LEU A 494 -1.91 2.96 22.59
CA LEU A 494 -2.28 3.74 23.78
C LEU A 494 -2.81 5.10 23.34
N SER A 495 -4.07 5.30 23.72
CA SER A 495 -4.90 6.49 23.65
C SER A 495 -4.57 7.51 24.74
N VAL A 496 -4.71 8.80 24.45
CA VAL A 496 -4.84 9.85 25.47
C VAL A 496 -6.13 10.65 25.22
N ILE A 497 -6.91 10.81 26.28
CA ILE A 497 -8.25 11.42 26.35
C ILE A 497 -8.16 12.95 26.45
N ARG A 498 -9.01 13.69 25.72
CA ARG A 498 -9.57 15.00 26.16
C ARG A 498 -10.92 15.30 25.50
N HIS A 499 -11.88 15.71 26.32
CA HIS A 499 -13.28 16.01 25.97
C HIS A 499 -13.42 17.19 25.00
N TYR A 500 -14.25 17.06 23.97
CA TYR A 500 -14.99 18.18 23.37
C TYR A 500 -16.35 17.71 22.83
N SER A 501 -17.39 18.43 23.20
CA SER A 501 -18.79 18.15 22.86
C SER A 501 -19.34 19.24 21.95
N GLY A 502 -19.93 18.86 20.80
CA GLY A 502 -20.68 19.74 19.92
C GLY A 502 -21.49 18.92 18.89
N PRO A 503 -22.76 19.25 18.60
CA PRO A 503 -23.63 18.40 17.78
C PRO A 503 -23.64 18.84 16.31
N SER A 504 -23.64 17.90 15.37
CA SER A 504 -24.05 18.19 14.00
C SER A 504 -24.93 17.09 13.41
N LYS A 505 -26.03 17.57 12.82
CA LYS A 505 -27.20 16.85 12.33
C LYS A 505 -27.11 16.64 10.81
N TRP A 506 -27.44 15.42 10.37
CA TRP A 506 -28.28 15.04 9.21
C TRP A 506 -27.81 15.25 7.76
N PHE A 507 -28.00 14.19 6.94
CA PHE A 507 -28.49 14.19 5.54
C PHE A 507 -28.93 12.75 5.13
N PRO A 508 -29.63 12.51 4.01
CA PRO A 508 -30.79 11.61 3.94
C PRO A 508 -30.50 10.24 3.33
N THR A 509 -31.31 9.27 3.77
CA THR A 509 -31.42 7.90 3.28
C THR A 509 -32.13 7.82 1.93
N GLU A 510 -31.42 7.44 0.87
CA GLU A 510 -31.95 6.61 -0.22
C GLU A 510 -30.79 5.79 -0.83
N LEU A 511 -30.73 4.50 -0.46
CA LEU A 511 -30.38 3.33 -1.28
C LEU A 511 -30.49 2.06 -0.44
#